data_AF-A0A2V8AHA4-F1
#
_entry.id   AF-A0A2V8AHA4-F1
#
_cell.length_a   1.000
_cell.length_b   1.000
_cell.length_c   1.000
_cell.angle_alpha   90.00
_cell.angle_beta   90.00
_cell.angle_gamma   90.00
#
_symmetry.space_group_name_H-M   'P 1'
#
loop_
_entity.id
_entity.type
_entity.pdbx_description
1 polymer ?
#
loop_
_entity_poly.entity_id
_entity_poly.type
_entity_poly.pdbx_seq_one_letter_code
_entity_poly.pdbx_strand_id
1 'polypeptide(L)'
;MTGTDIRQARKQKRWTQADFSEKLGVTQAYVSLLESERREVPRRLQPKLVALLDLPASELPLTGDADPLPEHRVAAVLASLGYPGFTHLTRTRKLNPAELLVRTLRRPHVEARLAEALPWVLVHYANLDWEWLVAQAKQHDFQNRLGFVVTLARELADRSGDASTAQVLRTWEGVLERSRLQKEDSFAGDTLTDAERRWLQTNRSEEAAQWNMLSNVSLHTLTNA
;
A
#
# COMPACT_ATOMS: atom_id res chain seq x y z
N MET A 1 5.12 -4.81 -13.21
CA MET A 1 5.81 -4.04 -14.26
C MET A 1 5.90 -4.90 -15.51
N THR A 2 5.33 -4.41 -16.60
CA THR A 2 5.37 -5.05 -17.92
C THR A 2 6.50 -4.50 -18.77
N GLY A 3 6.84 -5.19 -19.87
CA GLY A 3 7.79 -4.69 -20.85
C GLY A 3 7.28 -3.43 -21.54
N THR A 4 5.96 -3.33 -21.69
CA THR A 4 5.27 -2.16 -22.22
C THR A 4 5.47 -0.93 -21.32
N ASP A 5 5.35 -1.08 -20.00
CA ASP A 5 5.57 0.02 -19.03
C ASP A 5 7.00 0.56 -19.12
N ILE A 6 7.99 -0.34 -19.19
CA ILE A 6 9.41 0.02 -19.35
C ILE A 6 9.61 0.82 -20.63
N ARG A 7 9.05 0.34 -21.75
CA ARG A 7 9.18 1.01 -23.05
C ARG A 7 8.53 2.40 -23.02
N GLN A 8 7.34 2.52 -22.45
CA GLN A 8 6.62 3.79 -22.36
C GLN A 8 7.39 4.80 -21.50
N ALA A 9 7.81 4.41 -20.29
CA ALA A 9 8.55 5.29 -19.39
C ALA A 9 9.91 5.72 -19.99
N ARG A 10 10.62 4.80 -20.67
CA ARG A 10 11.85 5.15 -21.39
C ARG A 10 11.59 6.19 -22.49
N LYS A 11 10.51 6.02 -23.27
CA LYS A 11 10.14 6.97 -24.32
C LYS A 11 9.75 8.34 -23.75
N GLN A 12 9.05 8.37 -22.61
CA GLN A 12 8.73 9.63 -21.90
C GLN A 12 10.01 10.38 -21.47
N LYS A 13 11.04 9.64 -21.06
CA LYS A 13 12.39 10.17 -20.79
C LYS A 13 13.19 10.55 -22.05
N ARG A 14 12.64 10.31 -23.25
CA ARG A 14 13.28 10.54 -24.56
C ARG A 14 14.60 9.77 -24.74
N TRP A 15 14.75 8.62 -24.10
CA TRP A 15 15.94 7.78 -24.24
C TRP A 15 15.77 6.74 -25.34
N THR A 16 16.83 6.48 -26.09
CA THR A 16 16.91 5.31 -26.97
C THR A 16 17.14 4.03 -26.15
N GLN A 17 16.98 2.85 -26.76
CA GLN A 17 17.33 1.60 -26.09
C GLN A 17 18.83 1.52 -25.77
N ALA A 18 19.69 2.14 -26.58
CA ALA A 18 21.13 2.20 -26.34
C ALA A 18 21.41 3.03 -25.07
N ASP A 19 20.90 4.27 -25.00
CA ASP A 19 21.08 5.15 -23.82
C ASP A 19 20.58 4.48 -22.54
N PHE A 20 19.42 3.83 -22.63
CA PHE A 20 18.83 3.17 -21.48
C PHE A 20 19.64 1.95 -21.04
N SER A 21 20.16 1.17 -21.98
CA SER A 21 20.99 0.01 -21.69
C SER A 21 22.27 0.39 -20.94
N GLU A 22 22.90 1.51 -21.31
CA GLU A 22 24.07 2.06 -20.64
C GLU A 22 23.75 2.45 -19.19
N LYS A 23 22.68 3.24 -18.97
CA LYS A 23 22.24 3.64 -17.62
C LYS A 23 21.87 2.43 -16.75
N LEU A 24 21.20 1.45 -17.34
CA LEU A 24 20.77 0.24 -16.67
C LEU A 24 21.94 -0.72 -16.41
N GLY A 25 23.05 -0.60 -17.14
CA GLY A 25 24.23 -1.46 -17.02
C GLY A 25 23.99 -2.86 -17.64
N VAL A 26 23.25 -2.92 -18.73
CA VAL A 26 22.93 -4.16 -19.47
C VAL A 26 23.12 -3.92 -20.97
N THR A 27 23.01 -4.97 -21.80
CA THR A 27 23.12 -4.80 -23.26
C THR A 27 21.82 -4.22 -23.86
N GLN A 28 21.93 -3.52 -24.98
CA GLN A 28 20.76 -3.05 -25.74
C GLN A 28 19.82 -4.21 -26.12
N ALA A 29 20.38 -5.36 -26.50
CA ALA A 29 19.60 -6.57 -26.79
C ALA A 29 18.80 -7.03 -25.57
N TYR A 30 19.36 -6.93 -24.36
CA TYR A 30 18.66 -7.25 -23.12
C TYR A 30 17.48 -6.30 -22.88
N VAL A 31 17.65 -4.99 -23.09
CA VAL A 31 16.54 -4.02 -23.04
C VAL A 31 15.45 -4.39 -24.03
N SER A 32 15.80 -4.76 -25.26
CA SER A 32 14.82 -5.19 -26.26
C SER A 32 14.04 -6.43 -25.81
N LEU A 33 14.69 -7.40 -25.15
CA LEU A 33 14.03 -8.59 -24.61
C LEU A 33 13.06 -8.24 -23.47
N LEU A 34 13.45 -7.33 -22.58
CA LEU A 34 12.57 -6.84 -21.51
C LEU A 34 11.34 -6.12 -22.08
N GLU A 35 11.55 -5.18 -23.00
CA GLU A 35 10.47 -4.37 -23.58
C GLU A 35 9.52 -5.15 -24.51
N SER A 36 9.98 -6.29 -25.04
CA SER A 36 9.15 -7.18 -25.85
C SER A 36 8.52 -8.31 -25.04
N GLU A 37 8.70 -8.30 -23.72
CA GLU A 37 8.18 -9.32 -22.78
C GLU A 37 8.68 -10.74 -23.08
N ARG A 38 9.71 -10.87 -23.91
CA ARG A 38 10.42 -12.13 -24.17
C ARG A 38 11.30 -12.55 -22.98
N ARG A 39 11.50 -11.64 -22.02
CA ARG A 39 12.18 -11.94 -20.77
C ARG A 39 11.52 -11.17 -19.64
N GLU A 40 11.19 -11.88 -18.57
CA GLU A 40 10.71 -11.28 -17.32
C GLU A 40 11.79 -10.39 -16.69
N VAL A 41 11.34 -9.31 -16.06
CA VAL A 41 12.22 -8.39 -15.35
C VAL A 41 12.74 -9.04 -14.07
N PRO A 42 14.06 -9.28 -13.94
CA PRO A 42 14.60 -9.88 -12.73
C PRO A 42 14.37 -8.99 -11.51
N ARG A 43 13.99 -9.58 -10.37
CA ARG A 43 13.75 -8.87 -9.10
C ARG A 43 14.88 -7.93 -8.69
N ARG A 44 16.14 -8.35 -8.90
CA ARG A 44 17.34 -7.54 -8.62
C ARG A 44 17.44 -6.25 -9.45
N LEU A 45 16.81 -6.22 -10.62
CA LEU A 45 16.87 -5.12 -11.57
C LEU A 45 15.73 -4.11 -11.35
N GLN A 46 14.62 -4.54 -10.75
CA GLN A 46 13.43 -3.71 -10.53
C GLN A 46 13.71 -2.43 -9.75
N PRO A 47 14.49 -2.40 -8.63
CA PRO A 47 14.78 -1.15 -7.94
C PRO A 47 15.51 -0.13 -8.81
N LYS A 48 16.42 -0.60 -9.68
CA LYS A 48 17.16 0.25 -10.61
C LYS A 48 16.25 0.79 -11.71
N LEU A 49 15.33 -0.04 -12.22
CA LEU A 49 14.32 0.38 -13.19
C LEU A 49 13.38 1.42 -12.60
N VAL A 50 12.84 1.18 -11.41
CA VAL A 50 11.96 2.11 -10.68
C VAL A 50 12.63 3.46 -10.49
N ALA A 51 13.90 3.47 -10.09
CA ALA A 51 14.66 4.71 -9.90
C ALA A 51 15.01 5.43 -11.22
N LEU A 52 15.41 4.70 -12.27
CA LEU A 52 15.84 5.33 -13.54
C LEU A 52 14.66 5.85 -14.37
N LEU A 53 13.53 5.15 -14.31
CA LEU A 53 12.35 5.43 -15.12
C LEU A 53 11.27 6.21 -14.37
N ASP A 54 11.49 6.58 -13.11
CA ASP A 54 10.50 7.20 -12.21
C ASP A 54 9.17 6.43 -12.17
N LEU A 55 9.24 5.10 -12.15
CA LEU A 55 8.05 4.25 -12.05
C LEU A 55 7.46 4.32 -10.62
N PRO A 56 6.16 4.03 -10.46
CA PRO A 56 5.54 4.06 -9.14
C PRO A 56 6.15 3.01 -8.21
N ALA A 57 6.10 3.27 -6.90
CA ALA A 57 6.67 2.38 -5.89
C ALA A 57 5.99 0.99 -5.84
N SER A 58 4.76 0.88 -6.36
CA SER A 58 4.05 -0.39 -6.57
C SER A 58 4.78 -1.37 -7.50
N GLU A 59 5.74 -0.88 -8.30
CA GLU A 59 6.57 -1.70 -9.18
C GLU A 59 7.84 -2.25 -8.50
N LEU A 60 8.07 -1.92 -7.23
CA LEU A 60 9.15 -2.52 -6.45
C LEU A 60 8.85 -4.01 -6.18
N PRO A 61 9.88 -4.86 -6.07
CA PRO A 61 9.67 -6.28 -5.84
C PRO A 61 9.01 -6.52 -4.49
N LEU A 62 7.95 -7.32 -4.48
CA LEU A 62 7.39 -7.91 -3.25
C LEU A 62 8.35 -8.97 -2.75
N THR A 63 8.98 -8.76 -1.60
CA THR A 63 9.99 -9.68 -1.07
C THR A 63 9.35 -10.97 -0.52
N GLY A 64 8.07 -10.92 -0.17
CA GLY A 64 7.38 -11.98 0.57
C GLY A 64 7.68 -11.95 2.07
N ASP A 65 8.52 -11.02 2.53
CA ASP A 65 8.71 -10.73 3.95
C ASP A 65 7.45 -10.08 4.49
N ALA A 66 6.74 -10.83 5.33
CA ALA A 66 5.56 -10.34 6.01
C ALA A 66 5.89 -9.81 7.42
N ASP A 67 7.13 -9.91 7.91
CA ASP A 67 7.47 -9.61 9.30
C ASP A 67 7.22 -8.15 9.64
N PRO A 68 6.56 -7.85 10.77
CA PRO A 68 6.19 -6.48 11.08
C PRO A 68 7.40 -5.54 11.17
N LEU A 69 7.26 -4.33 10.60
CA LEU A 69 8.29 -3.31 10.70
C LEU A 69 8.20 -2.57 12.05
N PRO A 70 9.34 -2.15 12.62
CA PRO A 70 9.34 -1.18 13.71
C PRO A 70 8.63 0.11 13.29
N GLU A 71 7.95 0.75 14.24
CA GLU A 71 7.13 1.96 14.02
C GLU A 71 7.85 3.08 13.26
N HIS A 72 9.05 3.44 13.74
CA HIS A 72 9.87 4.47 13.11
C HIS A 72 10.26 4.12 11.67
N ARG A 73 10.36 2.83 11.32
CA ARG A 73 10.62 2.38 9.95
C ARG A 73 9.39 2.53 9.08
N VAL A 74 8.19 2.23 9.60
CA VAL A 74 6.92 2.45 8.88
C VAL A 74 6.79 3.94 8.54
N ALA A 75 6.97 4.81 9.53
CA ALA A 75 6.89 6.27 9.34
C ALA A 75 7.93 6.79 8.31
N ALA A 76 9.17 6.31 8.38
CA ALA A 76 10.21 6.68 7.42
C ALA A 76 9.91 6.19 5.99
N VAL A 77 9.33 5.00 5.83
CA VAL A 77 8.91 4.49 4.52
C VAL A 77 7.74 5.32 3.97
N LEU A 78 6.74 5.65 4.79
CA LEU A 78 5.64 6.55 4.40
C LEU A 78 6.17 7.93 3.95
N ALA A 79 7.15 8.49 4.67
CA ALA A 79 7.83 9.73 4.26
C ALA A 79 8.52 9.60 2.89
N SER A 80 9.13 8.44 2.61
CA SER A 80 9.76 8.14 1.31
C SER A 80 8.76 7.90 0.18
N LEU A 81 7.56 7.40 0.48
CA LEU A 81 6.45 7.29 -0.47
C LEU A 81 5.82 8.66 -0.75
N GLY A 82 6.03 9.64 0.12
CA GLY A 82 5.57 11.02 -0.08
C GLY A 82 4.36 11.41 0.78
N TYR A 83 4.04 10.63 1.82
CA TYR A 83 2.94 10.96 2.71
C TYR A 83 3.14 12.32 3.40
N PRO A 84 2.20 13.27 3.28
CA PRO A 84 2.35 14.64 3.80
C PRO A 84 2.63 14.72 5.31
N GLY A 85 1.96 13.87 6.11
CA GLY A 85 2.07 13.87 7.58
C GLY A 85 3.44 13.49 8.12
N PHE A 86 4.32 12.89 7.29
CA PHE A 86 5.67 12.49 7.68
C PHE A 86 6.79 13.17 6.88
N THR A 87 6.48 14.29 6.21
CA THR A 87 7.47 15.07 5.42
C THR A 87 8.69 15.55 6.21
N HIS A 88 8.55 15.71 7.54
CA HIS A 88 9.63 16.11 8.44
C HIS A 88 10.61 14.99 8.78
N LEU A 89 10.31 13.73 8.44
CA LEU A 89 11.17 12.59 8.72
C LEU A 89 12.24 12.38 7.65
N THR A 90 13.37 11.81 8.07
CA THR A 90 14.43 11.42 7.13
C THR A 90 13.93 10.29 6.24
N ARG A 91 13.93 10.54 4.92
CA ARG A 91 13.54 9.54 3.92
C ARG A 91 14.53 8.39 3.90
N THR A 92 13.99 7.18 3.85
CA THR A 92 14.72 5.92 3.68
C THR A 92 14.48 5.29 2.31
N ARG A 93 14.99 4.08 2.06
CA ARG A 93 14.68 3.32 0.85
C ARG A 93 13.17 3.05 0.76
N LYS A 94 12.57 3.35 -0.40
CA LYS A 94 11.15 3.02 -0.69
C LYS A 94 10.94 1.51 -0.58
N LEU A 95 9.77 1.13 -0.07
CA LEU A 95 9.25 -0.24 -0.06
C LEU A 95 8.06 -0.30 -1.02
N ASN A 96 7.73 -1.50 -1.51
CA ASN A 96 6.45 -1.68 -2.21
C ASN A 96 5.29 -1.31 -1.24
N PRO A 97 4.34 -0.44 -1.64
CA PRO A 97 3.23 -0.03 -0.78
C PRO A 97 2.36 -1.18 -0.29
N ALA A 98 2.15 -2.23 -1.10
CA ALA A 98 1.43 -3.43 -0.65
C ALA A 98 2.18 -4.14 0.48
N GLU A 99 3.50 -4.25 0.38
CA GLU A 99 4.33 -4.85 1.44
C GLU A 99 4.36 -3.98 2.70
N LEU A 100 4.39 -2.64 2.56
CA LEU A 100 4.22 -1.72 3.68
C LEU A 100 2.90 -1.97 4.42
N LEU A 101 1.79 -2.15 3.69
CA LEU A 101 0.48 -2.42 4.27
C LEU A 101 0.48 -3.75 5.04
N VAL A 102 0.97 -4.84 4.45
CA VAL A 102 1.06 -6.15 5.13
C VAL A 102 1.86 -6.03 6.42
N ARG A 103 3.07 -5.46 6.35
CA ARG A 103 3.98 -5.39 7.50
C ARG A 103 3.49 -4.41 8.58
N THR A 104 2.66 -3.43 8.22
CA THR A 104 2.06 -2.51 9.19
C THR A 104 0.83 -3.13 9.84
N LEU A 105 -0.10 -3.68 9.05
CA LEU A 105 -1.37 -4.22 9.54
C LEU A 105 -1.21 -5.48 10.37
N ARG A 106 -0.14 -6.26 10.15
CA ARG A 106 0.23 -7.42 10.99
C ARG A 106 0.78 -7.04 12.36
N ARG A 107 1.13 -5.77 12.62
CA ARG A 107 1.60 -5.36 13.96
C ARG A 107 0.47 -5.57 14.97
N PRO A 108 0.72 -6.11 16.17
CA PRO A 108 -0.30 -6.16 17.22
C PRO A 108 -0.86 -4.79 17.56
N HIS A 109 0.02 -3.78 17.57
CA HIS A 109 -0.29 -2.37 17.77
C HIS A 109 0.19 -1.50 16.60
N VAL A 110 -0.71 -0.69 16.05
CA VAL A 110 -0.46 0.35 15.05
C VAL A 110 -0.86 1.69 15.67
N GLU A 111 0.10 2.58 15.83
CA GLU A 111 -0.13 3.94 16.34
C GLU A 111 -1.16 4.68 15.47
N ALA A 112 -2.01 5.50 16.08
CA ALA A 112 -3.11 6.21 15.40
C ALA A 112 -2.64 6.96 14.14
N ARG A 113 -1.54 7.72 14.22
CA ARG A 113 -0.99 8.46 13.07
C ARG A 113 -0.57 7.56 11.91
N LEU A 114 -0.07 6.36 12.20
CA LEU A 114 0.24 5.39 11.16
C LEU A 114 -1.03 4.83 10.53
N ALA A 115 -2.03 4.50 11.35
CA ALA A 115 -3.32 4.00 10.87
C ALA A 115 -4.02 5.03 9.96
N GLU A 116 -4.00 6.31 10.33
CA GLU A 116 -4.54 7.42 9.52
C GLU A 116 -3.81 7.62 8.18
N ALA A 117 -2.55 7.19 8.08
CA ALA A 117 -1.78 7.30 6.84
C ALA A 117 -2.10 6.18 5.83
N LEU A 118 -2.63 5.04 6.28
CA LEU A 118 -2.83 3.87 5.41
C LEU A 118 -3.89 4.09 4.31
N PRO A 119 -5.02 4.78 4.56
CA PRO A 119 -5.97 5.11 3.50
C PRO A 119 -5.33 5.91 2.36
N TRP A 120 -4.46 6.88 2.69
CA TRP A 120 -3.72 7.66 1.69
C TRP A 120 -2.84 6.77 0.81
N VAL A 121 -2.20 5.73 1.37
CA VAL A 121 -1.38 4.78 0.60
C VAL A 121 -2.22 4.08 -0.46
N LEU A 122 -3.43 3.64 -0.12
CA LEU A 122 -4.33 2.96 -1.05
C LEU A 122 -4.87 3.90 -2.14
N VAL A 123 -5.13 5.16 -1.81
CA VAL A 123 -5.55 6.16 -2.79
C VAL A 123 -4.41 6.51 -3.76
N HIS A 124 -3.21 6.72 -3.25
CA HIS A 124 -2.06 7.13 -4.07
C HIS A 124 -1.46 5.98 -4.89
N TYR A 125 -1.67 4.73 -4.45
CA TYR A 125 -1.21 3.53 -5.13
C TYR A 125 -2.37 2.56 -5.37
N ALA A 126 -3.32 2.92 -6.24
CA ALA A 126 -4.46 2.04 -6.53
C ALA A 126 -4.08 0.76 -7.30
N ASN A 127 -2.96 0.78 -8.03
CA ASN A 127 -2.47 -0.30 -8.89
C ASN A 127 -1.61 -1.35 -8.15
N LEU A 128 -1.95 -1.67 -6.89
CA LEU A 128 -1.25 -2.72 -6.13
C LEU A 128 -1.48 -4.10 -6.74
N ASP A 129 -0.59 -5.02 -6.39
CA ASP A 129 -0.86 -6.45 -6.48
C ASP A 129 -1.87 -6.84 -5.38
N TRP A 130 -3.14 -6.57 -5.68
CA TRP A 130 -4.26 -6.81 -4.76
C TRP A 130 -4.52 -8.29 -4.50
N GLU A 131 -4.29 -9.15 -5.49
CA GLU A 131 -4.41 -10.59 -5.31
C GLU A 131 -3.42 -11.07 -4.25
N TRP A 132 -2.17 -10.62 -4.33
CA TRP A 132 -1.17 -10.90 -3.30
C TRP A 132 -1.56 -10.28 -1.95
N LEU A 133 -1.97 -9.02 -1.91
CA LEU A 133 -2.33 -8.33 -0.66
C LEU A 133 -3.49 -9.01 0.07
N VAL A 134 -4.55 -9.42 -0.67
CA VAL A 134 -5.69 -10.15 -0.12
C VAL A 134 -5.29 -11.55 0.34
N ALA A 135 -4.41 -12.24 -0.40
CA ALA A 135 -3.88 -13.53 0.02
C ALA A 135 -3.12 -13.41 1.35
N GLN A 136 -2.28 -12.38 1.52
CA GLN A 136 -1.58 -12.09 2.77
C GLN A 136 -2.55 -11.77 3.91
N ALA A 137 -3.60 -10.98 3.64
CA ALA A 137 -4.63 -10.67 4.64
C ALA A 137 -5.34 -11.92 5.17
N LYS A 138 -5.64 -12.87 4.28
CA LYS A 138 -6.25 -14.15 4.63
C LYS A 138 -5.31 -15.09 5.36
N GLN A 139 -4.04 -15.13 4.95
CA GLN A 139 -3.03 -15.99 5.56
C GLN A 139 -2.69 -15.57 6.99
N HIS A 140 -2.85 -14.30 7.32
CA HIS A 140 -2.41 -13.71 8.58
C HIS A 140 -3.53 -13.04 9.38
N ASP A 141 -4.79 -13.32 9.03
CA ASP A 141 -5.99 -12.89 9.76
C ASP A 141 -6.12 -11.37 10.01
N PHE A 142 -5.67 -10.54 9.06
CA PHE A 142 -5.83 -9.07 9.13
C PHE A 142 -6.85 -8.51 8.13
N GLN A 143 -7.75 -9.36 7.60
CA GLN A 143 -8.79 -8.98 6.64
C GLN A 143 -9.66 -7.82 7.14
N ASN A 144 -10.02 -7.82 8.43
CA ASN A 144 -10.83 -6.76 9.05
C ASN A 144 -10.11 -5.41 9.04
N ARG A 145 -8.82 -5.40 9.42
CA ARG A 145 -7.99 -4.19 9.41
C ARG A 145 -7.82 -3.67 7.98
N LEU A 146 -7.53 -4.56 7.03
CA LEU A 146 -7.37 -4.17 5.63
C LEU A 146 -8.68 -3.66 5.05
N GLY A 147 -9.79 -4.37 5.28
CA GLY A 147 -11.12 -3.99 4.81
C GLY A 147 -11.52 -2.60 5.31
N PHE A 148 -11.32 -2.33 6.60
CA PHE A 148 -11.56 -1.01 7.18
C PHE A 148 -10.72 0.09 6.50
N VAL A 149 -9.42 -0.14 6.28
CA VAL A 149 -8.56 0.82 5.58
C VAL A 149 -8.99 1.02 4.12
N VAL A 150 -9.45 -0.04 3.44
CA VAL A 150 -9.98 0.05 2.07
C VAL A 150 -11.26 0.85 2.02
N THR A 151 -12.19 0.68 2.96
CA THR A 151 -13.42 1.47 3.07
C THR A 151 -13.09 2.96 3.26
N LEU A 152 -12.20 3.29 4.20
CA LEU A 152 -11.77 4.67 4.41
C LEU A 152 -11.07 5.26 3.17
N ALA A 153 -10.25 4.48 2.48
CA ALA A 153 -9.58 4.91 1.26
C ALA A 153 -10.57 5.16 0.11
N ARG A 154 -11.58 4.30 -0.03
CA ARG A 154 -12.64 4.46 -1.03
C ARG A 154 -13.38 5.77 -0.81
N GLU A 155 -13.79 6.04 0.43
CA GLU A 155 -14.51 7.26 0.78
C GLU A 155 -13.66 8.51 0.58
N LEU A 156 -12.36 8.41 0.87
CA LEU A 156 -11.40 9.47 0.59
C LEU A 156 -11.30 9.75 -0.92
N ALA A 157 -11.21 8.71 -1.75
CA ALA A 157 -11.18 8.84 -3.20
C ALA A 157 -12.50 9.40 -3.77
N ASP A 158 -13.65 8.96 -3.24
CA ASP A 158 -14.97 9.49 -3.60
C ASP A 158 -15.04 11.00 -3.26
N ARG A 159 -14.56 11.41 -2.08
CA ARG A 159 -14.52 12.81 -1.64
C ARG A 159 -13.58 13.67 -2.50
N SER A 160 -12.46 13.13 -2.95
CA SER A 160 -11.52 13.84 -3.83
C SER A 160 -11.94 13.85 -5.30
N GLY A 161 -13.03 13.17 -5.65
CA GLY A 161 -13.52 13.06 -7.02
C GLY A 161 -12.74 12.07 -7.90
N ASP A 162 -11.88 11.23 -7.32
CA ASP A 162 -11.15 10.19 -8.05
C ASP A 162 -12.02 8.93 -8.20
N ALA A 163 -12.96 9.01 -9.13
CA ALA A 163 -13.89 7.91 -9.42
C ALA A 163 -13.18 6.62 -9.88
N SER A 164 -11.99 6.74 -10.49
CA SER A 164 -11.24 5.59 -10.99
C SER A 164 -10.66 4.76 -9.85
N THR A 165 -9.98 5.42 -8.91
CA THR A 165 -9.44 4.80 -7.71
C THR A 165 -10.55 4.30 -6.80
N ALA A 166 -11.60 5.08 -6.59
CA ALA A 166 -12.75 4.66 -5.79
C ALA A 166 -13.41 3.38 -6.34
N GLN A 167 -13.49 3.24 -7.67
CA GLN A 167 -14.05 2.05 -8.29
C GLN A 167 -13.17 0.80 -8.08
N VAL A 168 -11.84 0.94 -8.20
CA VAL A 168 -10.90 -0.15 -7.90
C VAL A 168 -11.05 -0.58 -6.43
N LEU A 169 -11.09 0.38 -5.52
CA LEU A 169 -11.24 0.11 -4.08
C LEU A 169 -12.58 -0.54 -3.76
N ARG A 170 -13.70 -0.11 -4.37
CA ARG A 170 -15.01 -0.78 -4.26
C ARG A 170 -14.94 -2.26 -4.65
N THR A 171 -14.26 -2.57 -5.74
CA THR A 171 -14.13 -3.97 -6.19
C THR A 171 -13.42 -4.82 -5.14
N TRP A 172 -12.30 -4.34 -4.61
CA TRP A 172 -11.52 -5.10 -3.62
C TRP A 172 -12.15 -5.12 -2.23
N GLU A 173 -12.86 -4.07 -1.84
CA GLU A 173 -13.72 -4.04 -0.65
C GLU A 173 -14.72 -5.20 -0.71
N GLY A 174 -15.43 -5.37 -1.82
CA GLY A 174 -16.35 -6.49 -2.03
C GLY A 174 -15.69 -7.88 -2.01
N VAL A 175 -14.41 -7.98 -2.41
CA VAL A 175 -13.63 -9.23 -2.28
C VAL A 175 -13.35 -9.53 -0.81
N LEU A 176 -12.92 -8.53 -0.04
CA LEU A 176 -12.58 -8.66 1.37
C LEU A 176 -13.82 -8.95 2.23
N GLU A 177 -14.97 -8.36 1.90
CA GLU A 177 -16.22 -8.50 2.64
C GLU A 177 -16.66 -9.98 2.68
N ARG A 178 -16.46 -10.71 1.58
CA ARG A 178 -16.72 -12.16 1.49
C ARG A 178 -15.83 -13.01 2.41
N SER A 179 -14.74 -12.44 2.92
CA SER A 179 -13.79 -13.07 3.84
C SER A 179 -13.64 -12.30 5.15
N ARG A 180 -14.64 -11.47 5.50
CA ARG A 180 -14.66 -10.72 6.77
C ARG A 180 -14.62 -11.69 7.94
N LEU A 181 -13.76 -11.40 8.92
CA LEU A 181 -13.70 -12.18 10.15
C LEU A 181 -14.80 -11.73 11.12
N GLN A 182 -15.45 -12.70 11.77
CA GLN A 182 -16.44 -12.43 12.83
C GLN A 182 -15.79 -11.91 14.12
N LYS A 183 -14.48 -12.18 14.29
CA LYS A 183 -13.73 -11.74 15.46
C LYS A 183 -13.57 -10.22 15.45
N GLU A 184 -13.75 -9.62 16.62
CA GLU A 184 -13.42 -8.22 16.87
C GLU A 184 -11.90 -7.98 16.80
N ASP A 185 -11.49 -6.89 16.18
CA ASP A 185 -10.08 -6.49 16.03
C ASP A 185 -9.89 -4.99 16.33
N SER A 186 -8.66 -4.53 16.47
CA SER A 186 -8.33 -3.13 16.74
C SER A 186 -6.90 -2.80 16.32
N PHE A 187 -6.63 -1.53 15.98
CA PHE A 187 -5.25 -1.10 15.75
C PHE A 187 -4.43 -1.06 17.04
N ALA A 188 -5.04 -0.83 18.19
CA ALA A 188 -4.36 -0.81 19.48
C ALA A 188 -4.04 -2.23 20.02
N GLY A 189 -4.68 -3.27 19.49
CA GLY A 189 -4.48 -4.65 19.92
C GLY A 189 -4.81 -4.86 21.40
N ASP A 190 -3.93 -5.59 22.09
CA ASP A 190 -4.09 -5.94 23.51
C ASP A 190 -3.76 -4.78 24.48
N THR A 191 -3.40 -3.60 23.95
CA THR A 191 -3.13 -2.42 24.79
C THR A 191 -4.39 -1.72 25.26
N LEU A 192 -5.55 -2.03 24.66
CA LEU A 192 -6.85 -1.48 25.08
C LEU A 192 -7.26 -2.03 26.44
N THR A 193 -7.53 -1.14 27.38
CA THR A 193 -8.18 -1.46 28.64
C THR A 193 -9.64 -1.88 28.40
N ASP A 194 -10.24 -2.60 29.36
CA ASP A 194 -11.65 -2.99 29.28
C ASP A 194 -12.60 -1.78 29.20
N ALA A 195 -12.20 -0.65 29.78
CA ALA A 195 -12.97 0.59 29.73
C ALA A 195 -12.92 1.20 28.32
N GLU A 196 -11.74 1.27 27.70
CA GLU A 196 -11.57 1.76 26.33
C GLU A 196 -12.27 0.86 25.32
N ARG A 197 -12.19 -0.47 25.50
CA ARG A 197 -12.90 -1.44 24.66
C ARG A 197 -14.41 -1.20 24.69
N ARG A 198 -15.00 -1.11 25.89
CA ARG A 198 -16.44 -0.82 26.06
C ARG A 198 -16.84 0.51 25.43
N TRP A 199 -15.99 1.52 25.62
CA TRP A 199 -16.22 2.83 25.01
C TRP A 199 -16.21 2.75 23.47
N LEU A 200 -15.21 2.09 22.87
CA LEU A 200 -15.12 1.92 21.42
C LEU A 200 -16.26 1.07 20.84
N GLN A 201 -16.75 0.07 21.57
CA GLN A 201 -17.93 -0.71 21.11
C GLN A 201 -19.17 0.17 20.93
N THR A 202 -19.30 1.24 21.71
CA THR A 202 -20.41 2.19 21.63
C THR A 202 -20.12 3.38 20.69
N ASN A 203 -18.85 3.77 20.54
CA ASN A 203 -18.44 5.00 19.84
C ASN A 203 -17.67 4.75 18.52
N ARG A 204 -17.56 3.50 18.07
CA ARG A 204 -16.92 3.18 16.78
C ARG A 204 -17.72 3.76 15.61
N SER A 205 -17.02 4.07 14.52
CA SER A 205 -17.66 4.55 13.29
C SER A 205 -18.49 3.43 12.62
N GLU A 206 -19.35 3.78 11.66
CA GLU A 206 -20.14 2.80 10.91
C GLU A 206 -19.24 1.85 10.11
N GLU A 207 -18.18 2.39 9.50
CA GLU A 207 -17.20 1.62 8.74
C GLU A 207 -16.41 0.69 9.67
N ALA A 208 -16.06 1.15 10.87
CA ALA A 208 -15.40 0.32 11.87
C ALA A 208 -16.34 -0.80 12.36
N ALA A 209 -17.62 -0.50 12.56
CA ALA A 209 -18.62 -1.50 12.90
C ALA A 209 -18.80 -2.55 11.80
N GLN A 210 -18.82 -2.15 10.53
CA GLN A 210 -18.90 -3.07 9.39
C GLN A 210 -17.77 -4.09 9.41
N TRP A 211 -16.56 -3.69 9.74
CA TRP A 211 -15.38 -4.56 9.72
C TRP A 211 -15.03 -5.19 11.07
N ASN A 212 -15.93 -5.15 12.06
CA ASN A 212 -15.65 -5.62 13.42
C ASN A 212 -14.39 -4.98 14.03
N MET A 213 -14.09 -3.73 13.68
CA MET A 213 -12.98 -2.94 14.21
C MET A 213 -13.41 -2.10 15.41
N LEU A 214 -12.59 -2.08 16.45
CA LEU A 214 -12.66 -1.12 17.54
C LEU A 214 -11.81 0.10 17.15
N SER A 215 -12.45 1.05 16.49
CA SER A 215 -11.84 2.29 16.06
C SER A 215 -12.90 3.37 15.97
N ASN A 216 -12.56 4.58 16.41
CA ASN A 216 -13.36 5.78 16.18
C ASN A 216 -12.84 6.61 14.99
N VAL A 217 -11.79 6.13 14.30
CA VAL A 217 -11.31 6.75 13.07
C VAL A 217 -12.41 6.67 12.02
N SER A 218 -12.68 7.79 11.37
CA SER A 218 -13.60 7.94 10.24
C SER A 218 -13.01 8.93 9.24
N LEU A 219 -13.63 9.04 8.06
CA LEU A 219 -13.25 10.04 7.06
C LEU A 219 -13.13 11.46 7.63
N HIS A 220 -13.97 11.83 8.59
CA HIS A 220 -13.96 13.16 9.23
C HIS A 220 -12.73 13.40 10.12
N THR A 221 -12.14 12.34 10.67
CA THR A 221 -10.98 12.42 11.54
C THR A 221 -9.65 12.36 10.79
N LEU A 222 -9.66 11.98 9.51
CA LEU A 222 -8.47 11.93 8.66
C LEU A 222 -8.00 13.36 8.34
N THR A 223 -6.95 13.80 9.03
CA THR A 223 -6.45 15.19 8.98
C THR A 223 -5.49 15.48 7.84
N ASN A 224 -4.82 14.44 7.29
CA ASN A 224 -3.73 14.58 6.31
C ASN A 224 -3.86 13.61 5.11
N ALA A 225 -5.08 13.15 4.83
CA ALA A 225 -5.35 12.16 3.79
C ALA A 225 -5.76 12.81 2.47
#